data_AF-A0A1V5NEB4-F1
#
_entry.id   AF-A0A1V5NEB4-F1
#
_cell.length_a   1.000
_cell.length_b   1.000
_cell.length_c   1.000
_cell.angle_alpha   90.00
_cell.angle_beta   90.00
_cell.angle_gamma   90.00
#
_symmetry.space_group_name_H-M   'P 1'
#
loop_
_entity.id
_entity.type
_entity.pdbx_description
1 polymer ?
#
loop_
_entity_poly.entity_id
_entity_poly.type
_entity_poly.pdbx_seq_one_letter_code
_entity_poly.pdbx_strand_id
1 'polypeptide(L)'
;MLKDNFPFSELAKEGANTLIFPNLDSGNIAYKLIQEMGGAEAIGPVLLGMKKPVHILQLGSSVREIVNMVTIAVVDAQARKNANI
;
A
#
# COMPACT_ATOMS: atom_id res chain seq x y z
N MET A 1 -3.21 -6.89 25.95
CA MET A 1 -3.56 -5.49 25.62
C MET A 1 -4.57 -5.37 24.48
N LEU A 2 -4.27 -5.77 23.23
CA LEU A 2 -5.25 -5.63 22.14
C LEU A 2 -6.49 -6.52 22.31
N LYS A 3 -6.30 -7.80 22.67
CA LYS A 3 -7.42 -8.72 22.96
C LYS A 3 -8.26 -8.29 24.17
N ASP A 4 -7.64 -7.65 25.14
CA ASP A 4 -8.31 -7.20 26.36
C ASP A 4 -9.12 -5.91 26.10
N ASN A 5 -8.59 -5.00 25.29
CA ASN A 5 -9.23 -3.73 24.95
C ASN A 5 -10.27 -3.86 23.82
N PHE A 6 -10.06 -4.81 22.89
CA PHE A 6 -10.93 -5.04 21.72
C PHE A 6 -11.29 -6.53 21.57
N PRO A 7 -11.96 -7.13 22.57
CA PRO A 7 -12.23 -8.58 22.58
C PRO A 7 -13.16 -9.04 21.45
N PHE A 8 -13.96 -8.11 20.90
CA PHE A 8 -14.87 -8.34 19.78
C PHE A 8 -14.17 -8.35 18.42
N SER A 9 -12.93 -7.87 18.33
CA SER A 9 -12.24 -7.66 17.06
C SER A 9 -11.51 -8.92 16.61
N GLU A 10 -11.82 -9.43 15.42
CA GLU A 10 -11.06 -10.50 14.78
C GLU A 10 -9.61 -10.07 14.50
N LEU A 11 -9.39 -8.79 14.18
CA LEU A 11 -8.05 -8.21 13.99
C LEU A 11 -7.21 -8.25 15.27
N ALA A 12 -7.84 -8.14 16.45
CA ALA A 12 -7.12 -8.29 17.72
C ALA A 12 -6.69 -9.74 17.99
N LYS A 13 -7.27 -10.72 17.28
CA LYS A 13 -6.92 -12.14 17.36
C LYS A 13 -5.87 -12.55 16.34
N GLU A 14 -6.06 -12.16 15.08
CA GLU A 14 -5.25 -12.60 13.94
C GLU A 14 -4.12 -11.63 13.58
N GLY A 15 -4.24 -10.37 13.99
CA GLY A 15 -3.30 -9.30 13.64
C GLY A 15 -3.76 -8.49 12.42
N ALA A 16 -3.38 -7.21 12.39
CA ALA A 16 -3.66 -6.34 11.25
C ALA A 16 -2.50 -6.39 10.25
N ASN A 17 -2.83 -6.53 8.96
CA ASN A 17 -1.88 -6.46 7.85
C ASN A 17 -2.05 -5.20 6.98
N THR A 18 -3.12 -4.44 7.21
CA THR A 18 -3.48 -3.24 6.46
C THR A 18 -3.74 -2.12 7.46
N LEU A 19 -3.04 -1.00 7.30
CA LEU A 19 -3.16 0.16 8.19
C LEU A 19 -3.82 1.31 7.43
N ILE A 20 -4.97 1.76 7.93
CA ILE A 20 -5.70 2.92 7.38
C ILE A 20 -5.41 4.12 8.26
N PHE A 21 -4.91 5.19 7.66
CA PHE A 21 -4.54 6.41 8.36
C PHE A 21 -5.66 7.45 8.31
N PRO A 22 -5.86 8.23 9.39
CA PRO A 22 -6.92 9.24 9.45
C PRO A 22 -6.69 10.41 8.49
N ASN A 23 -5.44 10.68 8.09
CA ASN A 23 -5.09 11.74 7.16
C ASN A 23 -3.76 11.46 6.43
N LEU A 24 -3.44 12.31 5.45
CA LEU A 24 -2.24 12.18 4.63
C LEU A 24 -0.94 12.33 5.44
N ASP A 25 -0.90 13.24 6.41
CA ASP A 25 0.30 13.50 7.21
C ASP A 25 0.68 12.29 8.07
N SER A 26 -0.28 11.72 8.77
CA SER A 26 -0.06 10.52 9.60
C SER A 26 0.39 9.32 8.77
N GLY A 27 -0.22 9.11 7.59
CA GLY A 27 0.22 8.07 6.66
C GLY A 27 1.63 8.31 6.13
N ASN A 28 1.92 9.54 5.68
CA ASN A 28 3.21 9.92 5.13
C ASN A 28 4.36 9.80 6.14
N ILE A 29 4.12 10.23 7.38
CA ILE A 29 5.11 10.10 8.46
C ILE A 29 5.34 8.62 8.78
N ALA A 30 4.27 7.85 8.96
CA ALA A 30 4.38 6.46 9.37
C ALA A 30 5.11 5.60 8.33
N TYR A 31 4.75 5.68 7.03
CA TYR A 31 5.39 4.83 6.03
C TYR A 31 6.87 5.18 5.85
N LYS A 32 7.23 6.47 5.87
CA LYS A 32 8.64 6.90 5.76
C LYS A 32 9.45 6.45 6.97
N LEU A 33 8.89 6.56 8.17
CA LEU A 33 9.56 6.08 9.38
C LEU A 33 9.80 4.57 9.31
N ILE A 34 8.83 3.79 8.84
CA ILE A 34 8.99 2.34 8.65
C ILE A 34 10.03 2.03 7.56
N GLN A 35 10.04 2.78 6.45
CA GLN A 35 11.01 2.62 5.37
C GLN A 35 12.44 2.87 5.86
N GLU A 36 12.67 3.96 6.59
CA GLU A 36 14.00 4.34 7.09
C GLU A 36 14.47 3.43 8.24
N MET A 37 13.58 3.09 9.18
CA MET A 37 13.96 2.31 10.37
C MET A 37 13.90 0.79 10.16
N GLY A 38 12.96 0.33 9.36
CA GLY A 38 12.62 -1.09 9.22
C GLY A 38 13.41 -1.82 8.15
N GLY A 39 14.23 -1.11 7.35
CA GLY A 39 14.92 -1.69 6.19
C GLY A 39 13.96 -2.29 5.15
N ALA A 40 12.67 -1.96 5.23
CA ALA A 40 11.63 -2.49 4.37
C ALA A 40 11.59 -1.67 3.08
N GLU A 41 11.48 -2.37 1.94
CA GLU A 41 11.31 -1.72 0.64
C GLU A 41 9.87 -1.17 0.53
N ALA A 42 9.74 0.16 0.48
CA ALA A 42 8.46 0.80 0.22
C ALA A 42 8.19 0.81 -1.28
N ILE A 43 7.05 0.25 -1.71
CA ILE A 43 6.60 0.30 -3.09
C ILE A 43 5.38 1.22 -3.18
N GLY A 44 5.50 2.32 -3.93
CA GLY A 44 4.41 3.27 -4.13
C GLY A 44 4.89 4.66 -4.57
N PRO A 45 3.96 5.63 -4.66
CA PRO A 45 2.53 5.53 -4.33
C PRO A 45 1.71 4.78 -5.38
N VAL A 46 0.90 3.81 -4.94
CA VAL A 46 -0.08 3.11 -5.79
C VAL A 46 -1.41 3.88 -5.74
N LEU A 47 -1.88 4.33 -6.91
CA LEU A 47 -3.17 5.01 -7.00
C LEU A 47 -4.32 3.99 -7.07
N LEU A 48 -5.34 4.21 -6.25
CA LEU A 48 -6.56 3.39 -6.19
C LEU A 48 -7.77 4.19 -6.72
N GLY A 49 -8.80 3.49 -7.19
CA GLY A 49 -10.07 4.10 -7.63
C GLY A 49 -10.10 4.66 -9.05
N MET A 50 -8.99 4.58 -9.80
CA MET A 50 -8.95 5.01 -11.21
C MET A 50 -9.69 4.03 -12.14
N LYS A 51 -10.27 4.52 -13.25
CA LYS A 51 -10.95 3.68 -14.25
C LYS A 51 -10.02 2.72 -14.99
N LYS A 52 -8.75 3.10 -15.15
CA LYS A 52 -7.68 2.27 -15.72
C LYS A 52 -6.49 2.25 -14.75
N PRO A 53 -5.62 1.22 -14.80
CA PRO A 53 -4.41 1.17 -13.99
C PRO A 53 -3.44 2.27 -14.40
N VAL A 54 -3.41 3.34 -13.60
CA VAL A 54 -2.57 4.52 -13.82
C VAL A 54 -1.90 4.82 -12.49
N HIS A 55 -0.57 4.97 -12.52
CA HIS A 55 0.22 5.29 -11.34
C HIS A 55 1.19 6.43 -11.66
N ILE A 56 1.55 7.19 -10.63
CA ILE A 56 2.48 8.31 -10.73
C ILE A 56 3.81 7.91 -10.10
N LEU A 57 4.90 8.28 -10.77
CA LEU A 57 6.26 8.13 -10.26
C LEU A 57 6.75 9.47 -9.73
N GLN A 58 7.66 9.41 -8.76
CA GLN A 58 8.30 10.61 -8.22
C GLN A 58 9.55 10.94 -9.06
N LEU A 59 9.88 12.23 -9.10
CA LEU A 59 11.16 12.65 -9.67
C LEU A 59 12.28 12.08 -8.78
N GLY A 60 13.23 11.39 -9.41
CA GLY A 60 14.31 10.69 -8.71
C GLY A 60 14.03 9.23 -8.37
N SER A 61 12.90 8.66 -8.83
CA SER A 61 12.65 7.23 -8.67
C SER A 61 13.75 6.36 -9.30
N SER A 62 14.16 5.32 -8.59
CA SER A 62 15.14 4.35 -9.06
C SER A 62 14.57 3.48 -10.17
N VAL A 63 15.45 2.86 -10.97
CA VAL A 63 15.04 1.89 -12.00
C VAL A 63 14.20 0.76 -11.41
N ARG A 64 14.54 0.30 -10.19
CA ARG A 64 13.79 -0.76 -9.50
C ARG A 64 12.36 -0.32 -9.16
N GLU A 65 12.18 0.89 -8.63
CA GLU A 65 10.85 1.45 -8.34
C GLU A 65 10.00 1.56 -9.60
N ILE A 66 10.59 2.01 -10.72
CA ILE A 66 9.91 2.10 -12.01
C ILE A 66 9.42 0.71 -12.46
N VAL A 67 10.29 -0.31 -12.41
CA VAL A 67 9.94 -1.69 -12.79
C VAL A 67 8.86 -2.27 -11.87
N ASN A 68 8.95 -2.04 -10.56
CA ASN A 68 7.94 -2.48 -9.60
C ASN A 68 6.57 -1.85 -9.90
N MET A 69 6.53 -0.54 -10.16
CA MET A 69 5.27 0.16 -10.47
C MET A 69 4.66 -0.27 -11.80
N VAL A 70 5.49 -0.54 -12.83
CA VAL A 70 5.01 -1.12 -14.10
C VAL A 70 4.41 -2.51 -13.86
N THR A 71 5.07 -3.33 -13.03
CA THR A 71 4.58 -4.68 -12.70
C THR A 71 3.21 -4.60 -12.03
N ILE A 72 3.04 -3.71 -11.05
CA ILE A 72 1.74 -3.47 -10.39
C ILE A 72 0.67 -3.05 -11.40
N ALA A 73 0.98 -2.11 -12.29
CA ALA A 73 0.01 -1.63 -13.29
C ALA A 73 -0.43 -2.75 -14.25
N VAL A 74 0.49 -3.62 -14.67
CA VAL A 74 0.20 -4.76 -15.55
C VAL A 74 -0.68 -5.80 -14.84
N VAL A 75 -0.35 -6.12 -13.59
CA VAL A 75 -1.15 -7.06 -12.78
C VAL A 75 -2.56 -6.51 -12.53
N ASP A 76 -2.70 -5.23 -12.18
CA ASP A 76 -4.01 -4.59 -12.01
C ASP A 76 -4.82 -4.61 -13.32
N ALA A 77 -4.18 -4.37 -14.47
CA ALA A 77 -4.85 -4.44 -15.77
C ALA A 77 -5.38 -5.84 -16.09
N GLN A 78 -4.58 -6.87 -15.81
CA GLN A 78 -4.96 -8.27 -16.02
C GLN A 78 -6.08 -8.69 -15.07
N ALA A 79 -5.98 -8.32 -13.79
CA ALA A 79 -6.98 -8.64 -12.78
C ALA A 79 -8.36 -8.05 -13.12
N ARG A 80 -8.42 -6.78 -13.55
CA ARG A 80 -9.67 -6.12 -13.95
C ARG A 80 -10.28 -6.73 -15.20
N LYS A 81 -9.45 -7.03 -16.21
CA LYS A 81 -9.90 -7.74 -17.42
C LYS A 81 -10.53 -9.09 -17.07
N ASN A 82 -9.93 -9.83 -16.14
CA ASN A 82 -10.44 -11.14 -15.71
C ASN A 82 -11.70 -11.02 -14.84
N ALA A 83 -11.84 -9.92 -14.10
CA ALA A 83 -12.99 -9.64 -13.25
C ALA A 83 -14.20 -9.04 -14.01
N ASN A 84 -14.12 -8.85 -15.34
CA ASN A 84 -15.18 -8.25 -16.18
C ASN A 84 -15.68 -6.88 -15.67
N ILE A 85 -14.78 -6.09 -15.07
CA ILE A 85 -15.00 -4.69 -14.65
C ILE A 85 -14.15 -3.73 -15.47
#